data_AF-A0A377LM43-F1
#
_entry.id   AF-A0A377LM43-F1
#
_cell.length_a   1.000
_cell.length_b   1.000
_cell.length_c   1.000
_cell.angle_alpha   90.00
_cell.angle_beta   90.00
_cell.angle_gamma   90.00
#
_symmetry.space_group_name_H-M   'P 1'
#
loop_
_entity.id
_entity.type
_entity.pdbx_description
1 polymer ?
#
loop_
_entity_poly.entity_id
_entity_poly.type
_entity_poly.pdbx_seq_one_letter_code
_entity_poly.pdbx_strand_id
1 'polypeptide(L)' 'MVSPFNDVENAFCRVVDQTGKELARYKLTEQGSHTGIVISSLRRNNGNWDFTALGHACRGRTIDDMHSDIVSAVIR' A
#
# COMPACT_ATOMS: atom_id res chain seq x y z
N MET A 1 2.92 10.59 21.58
CA MET A 1 1.73 9.71 21.49
C MET A 1 1.55 9.37 20.01
N VAL A 2 1.55 8.09 19.65
CA VAL A 2 1.38 7.66 18.25
C VAL A 2 -0.12 7.49 18.04
N SER A 3 -0.74 8.28 17.17
CA SER A 3 -2.14 8.04 16.80
C SER A 3 -2.18 6.78 15.93
N PRO A 4 -2.92 5.73 16.32
CA PRO A 4 -3.23 4.62 15.43
C PRO A 4 -3.97 5.14 14.19
N PHE A 5 -4.01 4.38 13.09
CA PHE A 5 -4.78 4.73 11.88
C PHE A 5 -6.30 4.92 12.11
N ASN A 6 -6.78 4.77 13.33
CA ASN A 6 -8.16 4.93 13.75
C ASN A 6 -8.73 6.34 13.47
N ASP A 7 -7.89 7.37 13.35
CA ASP A 7 -8.34 8.76 13.10
C ASP A 7 -8.31 9.17 11.61
N VAL A 8 -7.91 8.28 10.70
CA VAL A 8 -7.78 8.60 9.27
C VAL A 8 -9.02 8.15 8.51
N GLU A 9 -10.02 9.03 8.45
CA GLU A 9 -11.19 8.81 7.60
C GLU A 9 -10.84 8.97 6.10
N ASN A 10 -11.42 8.12 5.26
CA ASN A 10 -11.32 8.16 3.80
C ASN A 10 -9.91 7.98 3.21
N ALA A 11 -9.01 7.25 3.87
CA ALA A 11 -7.76 6.85 3.24
C ALA A 11 -8.01 5.90 2.06
N PHE A 12 -7.43 6.23 0.90
CA PHE A 12 -7.40 5.35 -0.26
C PHE A 12 -6.15 5.59 -1.09
N CYS A 13 -5.73 4.59 -1.85
CA CYS A 13 -4.80 4.74 -2.95
C CYS A 13 -5.49 4.46 -4.28
N ARG A 14 -5.00 5.10 -5.33
CA ARG A 14 -5.46 4.86 -6.69
C ARG A 14 -4.29 4.87 -7.66
N VAL A 15 -4.42 4.06 -8.70
CA VAL A 15 -3.53 4.08 -9.86
C VAL A 15 -4.26 4.79 -10.99
N VAL A 16 -3.57 5.71 -11.63
CA VAL A 16 -4.08 6.40 -12.82
C VAL A 16 -3.12 6.21 -13.98
N ASP A 17 -3.66 6.19 -15.20
CA ASP A 17 -2.84 6.30 -16.40
C ASP A 17 -2.44 7.77 -16.67
N GLN A 18 -1.67 7.98 -17.74
CA GLN A 18 -1.18 9.30 -18.15
C GLN A 18 -2.30 10.26 -18.56
N THR A 19 -3.49 9.76 -18.88
CA THR A 19 -4.68 10.56 -19.20
C THR A 19 -5.49 10.94 -17.96
N GLY A 20 -5.10 10.41 -16.79
CA GLY A 20 -5.80 10.62 -15.52
C GLY A 20 -6.93 9.62 -15.28
N LYS A 21 -7.13 8.64 -16.16
CA LYS A 21 -8.14 7.59 -15.96
C LYS A 21 -7.72 6.68 -14.83
N GLU A 22 -8.63 6.43 -13.89
CA GLU A 22 -8.41 5.50 -12.78
C GLU A 22 -8.41 4.05 -13.27
N LEU A 23 -7.30 3.35 -13.02
CA LEU A 23 -7.10 1.95 -13.38
C LEU A 23 -7.38 1.01 -12.20
N ALA A 24 -7.10 1.47 -10.99
CA ALA A 24 -7.35 0.73 -9.76
C ALA A 24 -7.54 1.70 -8.58
N ARG A 25 -8.35 1.29 -7.61
CA ARG A 25 -8.52 2.00 -6.33
C ARG A 25 -8.57 1.00 -5.20
N TYR A 26 -7.83 1.27 -4.15
CA TYR A 26 -7.84 0.53 -2.90
C TYR A 26 -8.28 1.47 -1.77
N LYS A 27 -9.43 1.20 -1.17
CA LYS A 27 -9.90 1.92 0.01
C LYS A 27 -9.28 1.25 1.23
N LEU A 28 -8.61 2.02 2.08
CA LEU A 28 -8.11 1.50 3.35
C LEU A 28 -9.32 1.33 4.27
N THR A 29 -9.68 0.09 4.52
CA THR A 29 -10.73 -0.28 5.49
C THR A 29 -10.15 -0.91 6.75
N GLU A 30 -8.85 -1.20 6.77
CA GLU A 30 -8.19 -1.81 7.92
C GLU A 30 -8.07 -0.79 9.07
N GLN A 31 -8.69 -1.15 10.19
CA GLN A 31 -8.66 -0.43 11.45
C GLN A 31 -7.84 -1.27 12.43
N GLY A 32 -6.97 -0.66 13.22
CA GLY A 32 -6.11 -1.41 14.14
C GLY A 32 -4.89 -0.63 14.62
N SER A 33 -4.11 -1.28 15.49
CA SER A 33 -2.91 -0.72 16.11
C SER A 33 -1.68 -0.71 15.19
N HIS A 34 -1.87 -1.00 13.90
CA HIS A 34 -0.80 -0.99 12.90
C HIS A 34 -0.33 0.45 12.65
N THR A 35 0.94 0.64 12.31
CA THR A 35 1.52 1.96 12.05
C THR A 35 2.04 2.11 10.62
N GLY A 36 1.96 1.06 9.81
CA GLY A 36 2.15 1.10 8.36
C GLY A 36 1.25 0.10 7.62
N ILE A 37 1.15 0.28 6.31
CA ILE A 37 0.45 -0.64 5.40
C ILE A 37 1.14 -0.64 4.03
N VAL A 38 1.37 -1.83 3.47
CA VAL A 38 1.82 -2.03 2.09
C VAL A 38 0.59 -2.23 1.22
N ILE A 39 0.24 -1.21 0.45
CA ILE A 39 -1.05 -1.16 -0.24
C ILE A 39 -1.03 -1.92 -1.56
N SER A 40 0.02 -1.71 -2.35
CA SER A 40 0.16 -2.33 -3.67
C SER A 40 1.60 -2.30 -4.16
N SER A 41 1.92 -3.21 -5.08
CA SER A 41 3.16 -3.17 -5.87
C SER A 41 2.86 -2.93 -7.34
N LEU A 42 3.76 -2.21 -8.00
CA LEU A 42 3.75 -2.01 -9.44
C LEU A 42 5.04 -2.60 -10.01
N ARG A 43 4.92 -3.53 -10.95
CA ARG A 43 6.07 -4.21 -11.57
C ARG A 43 6.04 -4.00 -13.08
N ARG A 44 7.20 -3.68 -13.66
CA ARG A 44 7.34 -3.60 -15.12
C ARG A 44 7.67 -4.98 -15.67
N ASN A 45 6.82 -5.50 -16.56
CA ASN A 45 6.99 -6.80 -17.21
C ASN A 45 6.83 -6.63 -18.73
N ASN A 46 7.92 -6.86 -19.46
CA ASN A 46 7.98 -6.82 -20.93
C ASN A 46 7.36 -5.55 -21.56
N GLY A 47 7.62 -4.38 -20.95
CA GLY A 47 7.10 -3.10 -21.42
C GLY A 47 5.72 -2.73 -20.88
N ASN A 48 4.99 -3.69 -20.30
CA ASN A 48 3.72 -3.47 -19.61
C ASN A 48 3.91 -3.29 -18.10
N TRP A 49 2.87 -2.78 -17.44
CA TRP A 49 2.82 -2.59 -16.01
C TRP A 49 1.82 -3.56 -15.38
N ASP A 50 2.31 -4.38 -14.46
CA ASP A 50 1.48 -5.23 -13.61
C ASP A 50 1.26 -4.53 -12.28
N PHE A 51 0.00 -4.34 -11.94
CA PHE A 51 -0.42 -3.80 -10.66
C PHE A 51 -0.94 -4.93 -9.78
N THR A 52 -0.44 -5.02 -8.55
CA THR A 52 -0.89 -6.01 -7.56
C THR A 52 -1.33 -5.27 -6.31
N ALA A 53 -2.60 -5.39 -5.96
CA ALA A 53 -3.10 -4.95 -4.65
C ALA A 53 -2.65 -5.96 -3.57
N LEU A 54 -2.12 -5.46 -2.47
CA LEU A 54 -1.54 -6.27 -1.38
C LEU A 54 -2.31 -6.11 -0.07
N GLY A 55 -2.59 -4.88 0.37
CA GLY A 55 -3.31 -4.62 1.62
C GLY A 55 -2.67 -5.29 2.84
N HIS A 56 -1.34 -5.22 2.95
CA HIS A 56 -0.60 -5.92 4.01
C HIS A 56 -0.25 -4.96 5.14
N ALA A 57 -0.88 -5.13 6.31
CA ALA A 57 -0.55 -4.37 7.50
C ALA A 57 0.88 -4.65 7.99
N CYS A 58 1.63 -3.60 8.34
CA CYS A 58 2.99 -3.72 8.86
C CYS A 58 3.21 -2.82 10.08
N ARG A 59 4.32 -3.04 10.77
CA ARG A 59 4.74 -2.23 11.91
C ARG A 59 6.01 -1.47 11.55
N GLY A 60 6.11 -0.24 12.02
CA GLY A 60 7.23 0.62 11.66
C GLY A 60 6.81 2.06 11.43
N ARG A 61 7.78 2.97 11.47
CA ARG A 61 7.58 4.40 11.25
C ARG A 61 8.35 4.89 10.03
N THR A 62 9.35 4.12 9.62
CA THR A 62 10.21 4.35 8.46
C THR A 62 10.14 3.17 7.50
N ILE A 63 10.57 3.38 6.25
CA ILE A 63 10.66 2.30 5.26
C ILE A 63 11.63 1.22 5.74
N ASP A 64 12.71 1.59 6.42
CA ASP A 64 13.68 0.64 6.98
C ASP A 64 13.03 -0.30 8.00
N ASP A 65 12.18 0.23 8.89
CA ASP A 65 11.43 -0.59 9.85
C ASP A 65 10.50 -1.60 9.14
N MET A 66 9.96 -1.19 7.99
CA MET A 66 8.99 -1.95 7.20
C MET A 66 9.65 -2.91 6.19
N HIS A 67 10.98 -2.89 6.05
CA HIS A 67 11.66 -3.56 4.94
C HIS A 67 11.35 -5.06 4.88
N SER A 68 11.36 -5.75 6.02
CA SER A 68 11.04 -7.18 6.10
C SER A 68 9.63 -7.50 5.62
N ASP A 69 8.64 -6.70 6.06
CA ASP A 69 7.24 -6.87 5.68
C ASP A 69 7.03 -6.55 4.19
N ILE A 70 7.71 -5.52 3.66
CA ILE A 70 7.70 -5.18 2.24
C ILE A 70 8.24 -6.33 1.39
N VAL A 71 9.41 -6.88 1.76
CA VAL A 71 9.99 -8.02 1.06
C VAL A 71 9.03 -9.21 1.08
N SER A 72 8.48 -9.56 2.24
CA SER A 72 7.52 -10.66 2.36
C SER A 72 6.24 -10.46 1.55
N ALA A 73 5.76 -9.22 1.40
CA ALA A 73 4.51 -8.92 0.72
C ALA A 73 4.69 -8.83 -0.81
N VAL A 74 5.81 -8.28 -1.28
CA VAL A 74 6.04 -7.94 -2.69
C VAL A 74 6.89 -8.98 -3.42
N ILE A 75 7.81 -9.63 -2.72
CA ILE A 75 8.75 -10.60 -3.29
C ILE A 75 8.28 -11.99 -2.84
N ARG A 76 7.43 -12.61 -3.65
CA ARG A 76 7.12 -14.05 -3.58
C ARG A 76 7.99 -14.84 -4.55
#